data_AF-A0A6J1FU08-F1
#
_entry.id   AF-A0A6J1FU08-F1
#
_cell.length_a   1.000
_cell.length_b   1.000
_cell.length_c   1.000
_cell.angle_alpha   90.00
_cell.angle_beta   90.00
_cell.angle_gamma   90.00
#
_symmetry.space_group_name_H-M   'P 1'
#
loop_
_entity.id
_entity.type
_entity.pdbx_description
1 polymer ?
#
loop_
_entity_poly.entity_id
_entity_poly.type
_entity_poly.pdbx_seq_one_letter_code
_entity_poly.pdbx_strand_id
1 'polypeptide(L)'
;MATSFVHSHRPEFLTVAVAAVAIGVATAYYFYITKKSKPQGCLDPDNFKEFKLVKRKQLSHNVAKFRFSLPTPTSILGLPIGQHMSCRGKDSEGEEVVKPYTPTSLDTDVGYFDLVIKMYPQGRMSHHFREMREGDFLAVKGPKGRFKYEANEVEAFGMLAGGTGITPMFQVARAILENPVDHTNVHLIYANATYEDILLKEELDSLASRFPSRFSVYYVLDQPPEGWDGGVGFVTEEMIRLHCPGPSPNVRVDIEVRTTPHEQSYGCLPQNYWLYFPNAVPVLIQPTPLFTLLFALLARSNSIFPSPSQKQLK
;
A
#
# COMPACT_ATOMS: atom_id res chain seq x y z
N MET A 1 -31.39 67.24 -46.07
CA MET A 1 -30.23 67.18 -45.14
C MET A 1 -30.57 66.19 -44.04
N ALA A 2 -29.58 65.39 -43.66
CA ALA A 2 -29.69 64.15 -42.91
C ALA A 2 -30.15 64.31 -41.45
N THR A 3 -30.94 63.33 -40.96
CA THR A 3 -31.05 62.82 -39.57
C THR A 3 -32.26 61.86 -39.56
N SER A 4 -32.26 60.63 -39.03
CA SER A 4 -31.33 59.87 -38.22
C SER A 4 -31.73 58.38 -38.38
N PHE A 5 -30.81 57.51 -38.79
CA PHE A 5 -31.03 56.07 -38.77
C PHE A 5 -30.68 55.59 -37.36
N VAL A 6 -31.64 55.69 -36.43
CA VAL A 6 -31.49 55.07 -35.10
C VAL A 6 -31.60 53.56 -35.32
N HIS A 7 -30.45 52.90 -35.40
CA HIS A 7 -30.36 51.44 -35.43
C HIS A 7 -30.81 50.92 -34.05
N SER A 8 -32.10 50.58 -33.95
CA SER A 8 -32.70 49.93 -32.79
C SER A 8 -31.99 48.59 -32.56
N HIS A 9 -30.97 48.61 -31.69
CA HIS A 9 -30.33 47.38 -31.21
C HIS A 9 -31.36 46.68 -30.34
N ARG A 10 -31.92 45.56 -30.83
CA ARG A 10 -32.92 44.80 -30.07
C ARG A 10 -32.28 44.34 -28.75
N PRO A 11 -32.91 44.60 -27.58
CA PRO A 11 -32.38 44.26 -26.26
C PRO A 11 -32.13 42.74 -26.08
N GLU A 12 -32.77 41.92 -26.90
CA GLU A 12 -32.55 40.48 -27.00
C GLU A 12 -31.11 40.12 -27.43
N PHE A 13 -30.49 40.88 -28.34
CA PHE A 13 -29.09 40.62 -28.72
C PHE A 13 -28.11 40.99 -27.62
N LEU A 14 -28.40 42.05 -26.87
CA LEU A 14 -27.57 42.47 -25.74
C LEU A 14 -27.63 41.47 -24.58
N THR A 15 -28.82 40.92 -24.29
CA THR A 15 -29.00 39.90 -23.26
C THR A 15 -28.34 38.58 -23.63
N VAL A 16 -28.45 38.14 -24.89
CA VAL A 16 -27.75 36.94 -25.39
C VAL A 16 -26.22 37.15 -25.34
N ALA A 17 -25.72 38.32 -25.72
CA ALA A 17 -24.30 38.63 -25.67
C ALA A 17 -23.75 38.62 -24.22
N VAL A 18 -24.48 39.22 -23.27
CA VAL A 18 -24.09 39.22 -21.84
C VAL A 18 -24.10 37.81 -21.27
N ALA A 19 -25.11 37.00 -21.59
CA ALA A 19 -25.17 35.59 -21.15
C ALA A 19 -24.00 34.76 -21.70
N ALA A 20 -23.66 34.93 -22.99
CA ALA A 20 -22.55 34.24 -23.61
C ALA A 20 -21.20 34.61 -22.97
N VAL A 21 -20.98 35.90 -22.66
CA VAL A 21 -19.79 36.37 -21.96
C VAL A 21 -19.73 35.80 -20.54
N ALA A 22 -20.84 35.81 -19.80
CA ALA A 22 -20.90 35.25 -18.44
C ALA A 22 -20.58 33.75 -18.41
N ILE A 23 -21.14 32.97 -19.36
CA ILE A 23 -20.83 31.54 -19.51
C ILE A 23 -19.36 31.34 -19.88
N GLY A 24 -18.82 32.13 -20.80
CA GLY A 24 -17.41 32.07 -21.20
C GLY A 24 -16.47 32.35 -20.02
N VAL A 25 -16.76 33.37 -19.22
CA VAL A 25 -15.99 33.72 -18.01
C VAL A 25 -16.11 32.65 -16.94
N ALA A 26 -17.32 32.14 -16.67
CA ALA A 26 -17.53 31.06 -15.69
C ALA A 26 -16.82 29.77 -16.11
N THR A 27 -16.84 29.44 -17.40
CA THR A 27 -16.16 28.26 -17.95
C THR A 27 -14.64 28.44 -17.88
N ALA A 28 -14.11 29.60 -18.26
CA ALA A 28 -12.68 29.91 -18.15
C ALA A 28 -12.22 29.92 -16.68
N TYR A 29 -13.02 30.47 -15.77
CA TYR A 29 -12.76 30.45 -14.33
C TYR A 29 -12.80 29.03 -13.78
N TYR A 30 -13.80 28.22 -14.17
CA TYR A 30 -13.89 26.80 -13.83
C TYR A 30 -12.68 26.01 -14.33
N PHE A 31 -12.26 26.22 -15.57
CA PHE A 31 -11.02 25.63 -16.09
C PHE A 31 -9.78 26.15 -15.38
N TYR A 32 -9.71 27.43 -15.01
CA TYR A 32 -8.59 28.00 -14.27
C TYR A 32 -8.45 27.39 -12.87
N ILE A 33 -9.57 27.24 -12.14
CA ILE A 33 -9.57 26.61 -10.80
C ILE A 33 -9.38 25.09 -10.86
N THR A 34 -9.87 24.41 -11.91
CA THR A 34 -9.67 22.96 -12.07
C THR A 34 -8.30 22.61 -12.67
N LYS A 35 -7.64 23.55 -13.35
CA LYS A 35 -6.26 23.44 -13.84
C LYS A 35 -5.21 23.77 -12.79
N LYS A 36 -5.59 23.95 -11.51
CA LYS A 36 -4.66 23.73 -10.39
C LYS A 36 -4.19 22.29 -10.50
N SER A 37 -3.03 22.13 -11.13
CA SER A 37 -2.37 20.87 -11.38
C SER A 37 -2.37 20.05 -10.08
N LYS A 38 -2.77 18.78 -10.16
CA LYS A 38 -2.48 17.82 -9.09
C LYS A 38 -1.00 18.03 -8.71
N PRO A 39 -0.66 18.13 -7.41
CA PRO A 39 0.73 18.36 -7.02
C PRO A 39 1.60 17.32 -7.72
N GLN A 40 2.60 17.78 -8.47
CA GLN A 40 3.47 16.87 -9.19
C GLN A 40 4.29 16.08 -8.17
N GLY A 41 4.18 14.76 -8.22
CA GLY A 41 4.94 13.86 -7.35
C GLY A 41 6.45 14.07 -7.47
N CYS A 42 7.17 13.82 -6.38
CA CYS A 42 8.63 13.95 -6.34
C CYS A 42 9.37 12.76 -6.96
N LEU A 43 8.72 11.59 -7.04
CA LEU A 43 9.30 10.38 -7.62
C LEU A 43 9.55 10.50 -9.14
N ASP A 44 10.46 9.68 -9.65
CA ASP A 44 10.74 9.52 -11.08
C ASP A 44 10.77 8.02 -11.43
N PRO A 45 9.92 7.55 -12.37
CA PRO A 45 9.80 6.12 -12.63
C PRO A 45 11.02 5.55 -13.33
N ASP A 46 11.79 6.38 -14.04
CA ASP A 46 12.88 5.95 -14.91
C ASP A 46 14.24 6.18 -14.24
N ASN A 47 14.37 7.25 -13.46
CA ASN A 47 15.63 7.68 -12.87
C ASN A 47 15.63 7.60 -11.34
N PHE A 48 16.81 7.37 -10.75
CA PHE A 48 16.99 7.51 -9.31
C PHE A 48 17.12 8.99 -8.93
N LYS A 49 16.37 9.41 -7.92
CA LYS A 49 16.44 10.72 -7.28
C LYS A 49 16.93 10.58 -5.83
N GLU A 50 17.72 11.53 -5.38
CA GLU A 50 18.32 11.52 -4.05
C GLU A 50 17.40 12.26 -3.06
N PHE A 51 17.11 11.63 -1.92
CA PHE A 51 16.33 12.24 -0.84
C PHE A 51 17.12 12.23 0.46
N LYS A 52 17.16 13.37 1.14
CA LYS A 52 17.97 13.55 2.35
C LYS A 52 17.29 12.93 3.57
N LEU A 53 18.01 12.09 4.31
CA LEU A 53 17.60 11.62 5.62
C LEU A 53 17.66 12.79 6.62
N VAL A 54 16.51 13.19 7.12
CA VAL A 54 16.40 14.30 8.09
C VAL A 54 16.13 13.82 9.51
N LYS A 55 15.67 12.58 9.69
CA LYS A 55 15.48 12.01 11.01
C LYS A 55 15.60 10.49 11.00
N ARG A 56 16.30 9.93 11.98
CA ARG A 56 16.33 8.49 12.26
C ARG A 56 15.83 8.24 13.69
N LYS A 57 14.76 7.44 13.84
CA LYS A 57 14.23 7.02 15.15
C LYS A 57 14.38 5.51 15.28
N GLN A 58 15.16 5.05 16.25
CA GLN A 58 15.20 3.63 16.60
C GLN A 58 13.87 3.24 17.27
N LEU A 59 13.23 2.16 16.80
CA LEU A 59 11.95 1.66 17.33
C LEU A 59 12.15 0.41 18.19
N SER A 60 13.03 -0.50 17.77
CA SER A 60 13.39 -1.72 18.51
C SER A 60 14.88 -2.04 18.29
N HIS A 61 15.38 -3.18 18.77
CA HIS A 61 16.79 -3.57 18.57
C HIS A 61 17.20 -3.72 17.09
N ASN A 62 16.27 -4.10 16.21
CA ASN A 62 16.52 -4.33 14.78
C ASN A 62 15.62 -3.47 13.87
N VAL A 63 14.78 -2.57 14.40
CA VAL A 63 13.87 -1.73 13.59
C VAL A 63 14.14 -0.25 13.82
N ALA A 64 14.20 0.52 12.73
CA ALA A 64 14.24 1.97 12.79
C ALA A 64 13.31 2.61 11.74
N LYS A 65 12.80 3.79 12.08
CA LYS A 65 12.09 4.69 11.17
C LYS A 65 13.04 5.74 10.62
N PHE A 66 13.08 5.87 9.30
CA PHE A 66 13.90 6.81 8.55
C PHE A 66 12.97 7.81 7.85
N ARG A 67 13.11 9.09 8.17
CA ARG A 67 12.34 10.18 7.56
C ARG A 67 13.19 10.92 6.54
N PHE A 68 12.73 10.96 5.31
CA PHE A 68 13.41 11.65 4.22
C PHE A 68 12.65 12.90 3.83
N SER A 69 13.35 14.03 3.65
CA SER A 69 12.72 15.27 3.22
C SER A 69 12.43 15.27 1.72
N LEU A 70 11.27 15.81 1.36
CA LEU A 70 10.94 16.18 -0.02
C LEU A 70 11.50 17.57 -0.36
N PRO A 71 11.51 17.98 -1.65
CA PRO A 71 12.11 19.25 -2.08
C PRO A 71 11.54 20.50 -1.38
N THR A 72 10.26 20.48 -1.02
CA THR A 72 9.61 21.56 -0.27
C THR A 72 8.73 21.01 0.85
N PRO A 73 8.43 21.79 1.91
CA PRO A 73 7.54 21.36 3.00
C PRO A 73 6.10 21.01 2.58
N THR A 74 5.68 21.42 1.38
CA THR A 74 4.35 21.17 0.83
C THR A 74 4.36 20.15 -0.32
N SER A 75 5.54 19.62 -0.67
CA SER A 75 5.67 18.61 -1.72
C SER A 75 5.02 17.30 -1.29
N ILE A 76 4.51 16.53 -2.25
CA ILE A 76 4.05 15.15 -2.01
C ILE A 76 5.03 14.16 -2.65
N LEU A 77 5.07 12.93 -2.14
CA LEU A 77 5.93 11.91 -2.72
C LEU A 77 5.45 11.54 -4.13
N GLY A 78 4.13 11.46 -4.31
CA GLY A 78 3.48 11.05 -5.56
C GLY A 78 3.55 9.55 -5.77
N LEU A 79 3.32 8.77 -4.72
CA LEU A 79 3.29 7.32 -4.77
C LEU A 79 1.84 6.83 -4.74
N PRO A 80 1.29 6.32 -5.86
CA PRO A 80 -0.04 5.72 -5.88
C PRO A 80 -0.19 4.59 -4.85
N ILE A 81 -1.37 4.50 -4.23
CA ILE A 81 -1.65 3.51 -3.19
C ILE A 81 -1.58 2.10 -3.77
N GLY A 82 -0.82 1.22 -3.12
CA GLY A 82 -0.56 -0.14 -3.60
C GLY A 82 0.74 -0.28 -4.42
N GLN A 83 1.40 0.84 -4.74
CA GLN A 83 2.71 0.85 -5.36
C GLN A 83 3.83 1.03 -4.32
N HIS A 84 5.06 0.73 -4.74
CA HIS A 84 6.26 0.85 -3.93
C HIS A 84 7.36 1.60 -4.69
N MET A 85 8.51 1.81 -4.07
CA MET A 85 9.67 2.43 -4.69
C MET A 85 10.90 1.51 -4.59
N SER A 86 11.83 1.66 -5.53
CA SER A 86 13.14 1.01 -5.49
C SER A 86 14.14 1.92 -4.80
N CYS A 87 14.70 1.47 -3.68
CA CYS A 87 15.77 2.16 -2.98
C CYS A 87 17.10 1.52 -3.36
N ARG A 88 18.11 2.35 -3.57
CA ARG A 88 19.47 1.94 -3.94
C ARG A 88 20.46 2.34 -2.86
N GLY A 89 21.29 1.39 -2.47
CA GLY A 89 22.28 1.55 -1.41
C GLY A 89 23.52 0.71 -1.69
N LYS A 90 24.36 0.55 -0.66
CA LYS A 90 25.60 -0.24 -0.71
C LYS A 90 25.66 -1.23 0.44
N ASP A 91 26.12 -2.44 0.16
CA ASP A 91 26.37 -3.45 1.20
C ASP A 91 27.72 -3.24 1.92
N SER A 92 28.13 -4.22 2.73
CA SER A 92 29.38 -4.20 3.49
C SER A 92 30.64 -4.27 2.65
N GLU A 93 30.54 -4.74 1.41
CA GLU A 93 31.66 -4.82 0.46
C GLU A 93 31.71 -3.56 -0.43
N GLY A 94 30.74 -2.66 -0.30
CA GLY A 94 30.60 -1.45 -1.11
C GLY A 94 29.84 -1.68 -2.42
N GLU A 95 29.34 -2.90 -2.65
CA GLU A 95 28.62 -3.28 -3.86
C GLU A 95 27.19 -2.73 -3.85
N GLU A 96 26.70 -2.36 -5.04
CA GLU A 96 25.37 -1.78 -5.17
C GLU A 96 24.28 -2.83 -4.86
N VAL A 97 23.27 -2.40 -4.11
CA VAL A 97 22.08 -3.18 -3.82
C VAL A 97 20.84 -2.34 -4.07
N VAL A 98 19.85 -2.90 -4.77
CA VAL A 98 18.54 -2.27 -5.00
C VAL A 98 17.46 -3.15 -4.41
N LYS A 99 16.60 -2.58 -3.57
CA LYS A 99 15.48 -3.31 -2.93
C LYS A 99 14.19 -2.47 -2.94
N PRO A 100 13.03 -3.11 -3.05
CA PRO A 100 11.75 -2.42 -3.00
C PRO A 100 11.35 -2.11 -1.56
N TYR A 101 10.83 -0.90 -1.33
CA TYR A 101 10.26 -0.46 -0.06
C TYR A 101 8.95 0.28 -0.29
N THR A 102 7.99 0.07 0.60
CA THR A 102 6.74 0.83 0.63
C THR A 102 6.81 1.80 1.80
N PRO A 103 6.71 3.13 1.57
CA PRO A 103 6.62 4.10 2.65
C PRO A 103 5.40 3.85 3.52
N THR A 104 5.53 4.19 4.81
CA THR A 104 4.42 4.19 5.77
C THR A 104 3.67 5.53 5.80
N SER A 105 4.15 6.51 5.03
CA SER A 105 3.53 7.81 4.78
C SER A 105 2.66 7.80 3.50
N LEU A 106 1.65 8.66 3.45
CA LEU A 106 0.80 8.90 2.29
C LEU A 106 1.08 10.27 1.66
N ASP A 107 0.49 10.56 0.51
CA ASP A 107 0.58 11.90 -0.11
C ASP A 107 -0.16 13.00 0.70
N THR A 108 -0.95 12.61 1.71
CA THR A 108 -1.49 13.53 2.72
C THR A 108 -0.42 13.97 3.74
N ASP A 109 0.67 13.20 3.88
CA ASP A 109 1.82 13.53 4.72
C ASP A 109 2.82 14.37 3.89
N VAL A 110 2.61 15.68 3.85
CA VAL A 110 3.41 16.58 2.99
C VAL A 110 4.82 16.84 3.52
N GLY A 111 5.75 17.06 2.61
CA GLY A 111 7.12 17.51 2.87
C GLY A 111 8.11 16.42 3.25
N TYR A 112 7.66 15.17 3.47
CA TYR A 112 8.53 14.05 3.81
C TYR A 112 7.93 12.71 3.37
N PHE A 113 8.74 11.65 3.46
CA PHE A 113 8.23 10.28 3.52
C PHE A 113 8.97 9.48 4.58
N ASP A 114 8.28 8.50 5.18
CA ASP A 114 8.83 7.63 6.21
C ASP A 114 9.01 6.20 5.68
N LEU A 115 10.18 5.63 5.92
CA LEU A 115 10.47 4.21 5.76
C LEU A 115 10.68 3.57 7.13
N VAL A 116 9.95 2.49 7.41
CA VAL A 116 10.19 1.63 8.58
C VAL A 116 10.92 0.38 8.14
N ILE A 117 12.14 0.21 8.63
CA ILE A 117 13.08 -0.80 8.15
C ILE A 117 13.45 -1.74 9.30
N LYS A 118 13.10 -3.03 9.15
CA LYS A 118 13.73 -4.12 9.91
C LYS A 118 15.08 -4.44 9.27
N MET A 119 16.15 -4.28 10.04
CA MET A 119 17.54 -4.46 9.63
C MET A 119 18.01 -5.85 10.07
N TYR A 120 18.27 -6.71 9.09
CA TYR A 120 18.79 -8.05 9.33
C TYR A 120 20.32 -8.01 9.40
N PRO A 121 20.96 -8.76 10.32
CA PRO A 121 22.42 -8.72 10.51
C PRO A 121 23.21 -8.92 9.21
N GLN A 122 22.82 -9.91 8.41
CA GLN A 122 23.44 -10.28 7.13
C GLN A 122 22.74 -9.68 5.90
N GLY A 123 21.80 -8.74 6.10
CA GLY A 123 21.07 -8.13 4.99
C GLY A 123 21.93 -7.12 4.25
N ARG A 124 22.17 -7.32 2.95
CA ARG A 124 22.93 -6.37 2.09
C ARG A 124 22.39 -4.93 2.18
N MET A 125 21.10 -4.74 1.95
CA MET A 125 20.46 -3.42 2.11
C MET A 125 20.31 -3.01 3.57
N SER A 126 20.19 -3.97 4.50
CA SER A 126 20.16 -3.67 5.93
C SER A 126 21.48 -3.05 6.40
N HIS A 127 22.62 -3.45 5.84
CA HIS A 127 23.91 -2.81 6.07
C HIS A 127 23.85 -1.32 5.71
N HIS A 128 23.35 -1.00 4.52
CA HIS A 128 23.19 0.39 4.08
C HIS A 128 22.42 1.25 5.10
N PHE A 129 21.26 0.77 5.55
CA PHE A 129 20.44 1.49 6.54
C PHE A 129 21.07 1.55 7.93
N ARG A 130 21.87 0.54 8.33
CA ARG A 130 22.62 0.58 9.58
C ARG A 130 23.65 1.71 9.58
N GLU A 131 24.35 1.90 8.46
CA GLU A 131 25.40 2.91 8.31
C GLU A 131 24.87 4.32 8.06
N MET A 132 23.68 4.46 7.50
CA MET A 132 23.09 5.77 7.21
C MET A 132 22.92 6.65 8.47
N ARG A 133 23.28 7.93 8.35
CA ARG A 133 23.19 8.98 9.37
C ARG A 133 22.35 10.14 8.86
N GLU A 134 21.78 10.91 9.79
CA GLU A 134 21.05 12.13 9.43
C GLU A 134 21.98 13.08 8.66
N GLY A 135 21.52 13.60 7.52
CA GLY A 135 22.35 14.34 6.57
C GLY A 135 22.63 13.58 5.28
N ASP A 136 22.68 12.24 5.35
CA ASP A 136 22.93 11.37 4.19
C ASP A 136 21.74 11.36 3.21
N PHE A 137 21.95 10.80 2.03
CA PHE A 137 20.96 10.70 0.96
C PHE A 137 20.65 9.24 0.62
N LEU A 138 19.39 8.98 0.29
CA LEU A 138 18.93 7.72 -0.28
C LEU A 138 18.50 7.93 -1.72
N ALA A 139 19.07 7.14 -2.63
CA ALA A 139 18.66 7.10 -4.02
C ALA A 139 17.37 6.27 -4.17
N VAL A 140 16.32 6.89 -4.71
CA VAL A 140 14.98 6.31 -4.85
C VAL A 140 14.48 6.45 -6.28
N LYS A 141 13.92 5.37 -6.83
CA LYS A 141 13.26 5.33 -8.15
C LYS A 141 11.84 4.78 -8.01
N GLY A 142 10.86 5.42 -8.61
CA GLY A 142 9.46 5.01 -8.51
C GLY A 142 8.47 5.99 -9.15
N PRO A 143 7.18 5.71 -9.10
CA PRO A 143 6.58 4.56 -8.46
C PRO A 143 6.77 3.26 -9.27
N LYS A 144 6.65 2.10 -8.59
CA LYS A 144 6.76 0.76 -9.15
C LYS A 144 5.64 -0.13 -8.63
N GLY A 145 5.23 -1.12 -9.43
CA GLY A 145 4.13 -2.02 -9.10
C GLY A 145 2.94 -1.82 -10.04
N ARG A 146 2.16 -2.88 -10.26
CA ARG A 146 0.98 -2.85 -11.14
C ARG A 146 -0.32 -2.59 -10.38
N PHE A 147 -0.34 -2.98 -9.11
CA PHE A 147 -1.48 -2.78 -8.24
C PHE A 147 -1.66 -1.30 -7.93
N LYS A 148 -2.90 -0.84 -8.01
CA LYS A 148 -3.31 0.50 -7.61
C LYS A 148 -4.69 0.39 -6.99
N TYR A 149 -4.80 0.82 -5.74
CA TYR A 149 -6.08 0.89 -5.04
C TYR A 149 -6.82 2.19 -5.42
N GLU A 150 -8.13 2.09 -5.60
CA GLU A 150 -9.03 3.22 -5.80
C GLU A 150 -10.16 3.17 -4.77
N ALA A 151 -10.59 4.34 -4.29
CA ALA A 151 -11.56 4.40 -3.20
C ALA A 151 -12.90 3.73 -3.57
N ASN A 152 -13.45 2.93 -2.64
CA ASN A 152 -14.68 2.14 -2.82
C ASN A 152 -14.64 1.12 -3.98
N GLU A 153 -13.46 0.64 -4.40
CA GLU A 153 -13.40 -0.42 -5.41
C GLU A 153 -13.93 -1.78 -4.91
N VAL A 154 -13.95 -1.98 -3.58
CA VAL A 154 -14.44 -3.18 -2.90
C VAL A 154 -15.22 -2.81 -1.63
N GLU A 155 -16.09 -3.70 -1.17
CA GLU A 155 -16.82 -3.53 0.10
C GLU A 155 -15.96 -3.93 1.30
N ALA A 156 -15.11 -4.94 1.14
CA ALA A 156 -14.16 -5.36 2.16
C ALA A 156 -12.81 -5.79 1.56
N PHE A 157 -11.76 -5.53 2.33
CA PHE A 157 -10.38 -5.79 2.00
C PHE A 157 -9.74 -6.66 3.10
N GLY A 158 -9.53 -7.94 2.80
CA GLY A 158 -8.75 -8.84 3.63
C GLY A 158 -7.26 -8.69 3.37
N MET A 159 -6.46 -8.66 4.42
CA MET A 159 -5.01 -8.49 4.37
C MET A 159 -4.35 -9.57 5.19
N LEU A 160 -3.37 -10.25 4.61
CA LEU A 160 -2.50 -11.17 5.31
C LEU A 160 -1.07 -10.69 5.21
N ALA A 161 -0.50 -10.28 6.33
CA ALA A 161 0.86 -9.79 6.41
C ALA A 161 1.74 -10.73 7.23
N GLY A 162 3.00 -10.85 6.81
CA GLY A 162 4.05 -11.52 7.58
C GLY A 162 5.31 -10.66 7.66
N GLY A 163 5.81 -10.42 8.87
CA GLY A 163 7.05 -9.67 9.10
C GLY A 163 7.02 -8.27 8.46
N THR A 164 7.98 -7.97 7.58
CA THR A 164 8.06 -6.64 6.91
C THR A 164 7.03 -6.44 5.80
N GLY A 165 6.26 -7.48 5.45
CA GLY A 165 5.14 -7.43 4.51
C GLY A 165 3.97 -6.57 5.01
N ILE A 166 4.02 -6.08 6.25
CA ILE A 166 3.01 -5.14 6.78
C ILE A 166 3.00 -3.79 6.07
N THR A 167 4.13 -3.33 5.52
CA THR A 167 4.24 -1.94 5.04
C THR A 167 3.32 -1.61 3.84
N PRO A 168 3.18 -2.47 2.80
CA PRO A 168 2.13 -2.29 1.79
C PRO A 168 0.71 -2.33 2.36
N MET A 169 0.43 -3.25 3.29
CA MET A 169 -0.90 -3.39 3.90
C MET A 169 -1.27 -2.17 4.72
N PHE A 170 -0.32 -1.65 5.50
CA PHE A 170 -0.48 -0.43 6.27
C PHE A 170 -0.74 0.79 5.38
N GLN A 171 -0.05 0.89 4.23
CA GLN A 171 -0.29 1.98 3.27
C GLN A 171 -1.73 1.94 2.73
N VAL A 172 -2.21 0.77 2.32
CA VAL A 172 -3.59 0.61 1.82
C VAL A 172 -4.59 0.87 2.94
N ALA A 173 -4.38 0.30 4.13
CA ALA A 173 -5.27 0.47 5.28
C ALA A 173 -5.41 1.96 5.66
N ARG A 174 -4.30 2.71 5.77
CA ARG A 174 -4.36 4.16 6.01
C ARG A 174 -5.11 4.88 4.90
N ALA A 175 -4.85 4.56 3.64
CA ALA A 175 -5.49 5.24 2.51
C ALA A 175 -7.01 5.03 2.49
N ILE A 176 -7.49 3.84 2.86
CA ILE A 176 -8.91 3.54 3.02
C ILE A 176 -9.48 4.27 4.24
N LEU A 177 -8.87 4.07 5.41
CA LEU A 177 -9.47 4.45 6.68
C LEU A 177 -9.45 5.96 6.91
N GLU A 178 -8.38 6.65 6.47
CA GLU A 178 -8.23 8.09 6.62
C GLU A 178 -8.97 8.88 5.52
N ASN A 179 -9.51 8.19 4.49
CA ASN A 179 -10.34 8.81 3.47
C ASN A 179 -11.83 8.79 3.87
N PRO A 180 -12.46 9.96 4.13
CA PRO A 180 -13.85 10.01 4.60
C PRO A 180 -14.88 9.58 3.54
N VAL A 181 -14.51 9.53 2.26
CA VAL A 181 -15.41 9.07 1.18
C VAL A 181 -15.24 7.61 0.81
N ASP A 182 -14.25 6.92 1.38
CA ASP A 182 -14.06 5.48 1.18
C ASP A 182 -14.76 4.72 2.31
N HIS A 183 -15.63 3.76 1.97
CA HIS A 183 -16.44 2.99 2.91
C HIS A 183 -16.00 1.52 3.04
N THR A 184 -14.87 1.16 2.44
CA THR A 184 -14.32 -0.20 2.48
C THR A 184 -13.99 -0.62 3.92
N ASN A 185 -14.38 -1.84 4.30
CA ASN A 185 -13.97 -2.46 5.56
C ASN A 185 -12.62 -3.16 5.39
N VAL A 186 -11.73 -3.08 6.37
CA VAL A 186 -10.38 -3.62 6.32
C VAL A 186 -10.17 -4.65 7.43
N HIS A 187 -9.67 -5.82 7.08
CA HIS A 187 -9.42 -6.93 7.99
C HIS A 187 -8.00 -7.42 7.83
N LEU A 188 -7.18 -7.31 8.87
CA LEU A 188 -5.78 -7.68 8.83
C LEU A 188 -5.49 -8.88 9.75
N ILE A 189 -4.91 -9.93 9.19
CA ILE A 189 -4.19 -10.95 9.98
C ILE A 189 -2.70 -10.64 9.84
N TYR A 190 -2.02 -10.43 10.96
CA TYR A 190 -0.60 -10.07 10.96
C TYR A 190 0.23 -11.05 11.78
N ALA A 191 1.11 -11.78 11.09
CA ALA A 191 1.95 -12.81 11.67
C ALA A 191 3.41 -12.38 11.86
N ASN A 192 3.96 -12.66 13.05
CA ASN A 192 5.34 -12.36 13.44
C ASN A 192 5.95 -13.52 14.26
N ALA A 193 7.28 -13.55 14.37
CA ALA A 193 7.95 -14.57 15.18
C ALA A 193 7.71 -14.35 16.68
N THR A 194 8.01 -13.15 17.18
CA THR A 194 7.80 -12.76 18.58
C THR A 194 6.97 -11.47 18.68
N TYR A 195 6.55 -11.12 19.89
CA TYR A 195 5.81 -9.88 20.15
C TYR A 195 6.61 -8.62 19.79
N GLU A 196 7.91 -8.62 20.05
CA GLU A 196 8.83 -7.51 19.77
C GLU A 196 9.06 -7.30 18.27
N ASP A 197 8.75 -8.31 17.46
CA ASP A 197 8.87 -8.27 16.01
C ASP A 197 7.64 -7.67 15.31
N ILE A 198 6.57 -7.33 16.03
CA ILE A 198 5.36 -6.70 15.47
C ILE A 198 5.69 -5.26 15.05
N LEU A 199 5.92 -5.06 13.76
CA LEU A 199 6.18 -3.74 13.19
C LEU A 199 4.90 -2.91 13.18
N LEU A 200 5.02 -1.61 13.47
CA LEU A 200 3.90 -0.65 13.43
C LEU A 200 2.76 -1.00 14.39
N LYS A 201 3.02 -1.74 15.48
CA LYS A 201 1.98 -2.19 16.41
C LYS A 201 1.16 -1.03 16.98
N GLU A 202 1.83 0.01 17.47
CA GLU A 202 1.16 1.20 18.03
C GLU A 202 0.29 1.90 16.99
N GLU A 203 0.78 2.02 15.75
CA GLU A 203 0.03 2.64 14.66
C GLU A 203 -1.19 1.78 14.24
N LEU A 204 -1.05 0.46 14.17
CA LEU A 204 -2.14 -0.47 13.86
C LEU A 204 -3.22 -0.46 14.96
N ASP A 205 -2.81 -0.53 16.22
CA ASP A 205 -3.74 -0.47 17.36
C ASP A 205 -4.47 0.88 17.42
N SER A 206 -3.79 1.97 17.06
CA SER A 206 -4.39 3.30 16.93
C SER A 206 -5.43 3.36 15.81
N LEU A 207 -5.15 2.77 14.64
CA LEU A 207 -6.14 2.66 13.56
C LEU A 207 -7.36 1.84 14.02
N ALA A 208 -7.15 0.72 14.71
CA ALA A 208 -8.25 -0.13 15.19
C ALA A 208 -9.12 0.61 16.22
N SER A 209 -8.49 1.39 17.10
CA SER A 209 -9.18 2.20 18.10
C SER A 209 -9.96 3.38 17.47
N ARG A 210 -9.42 3.99 16.42
CA ARG A 210 -10.04 5.13 15.72
C ARG A 210 -11.17 4.70 14.77
N PHE A 211 -11.08 3.50 14.19
CA PHE A 211 -12.02 2.98 13.21
C PHE A 211 -12.57 1.60 13.59
N PRO A 212 -13.14 1.42 14.80
CA PRO A 212 -13.47 0.10 15.35
C PRO A 212 -14.56 -0.65 14.56
N SER A 213 -15.39 0.06 13.79
CA SER A 213 -16.41 -0.54 12.93
C SER A 213 -15.91 -0.91 11.52
N ARG A 214 -14.72 -0.45 11.13
CA ARG A 214 -14.18 -0.61 9.77
C ARG A 214 -12.80 -1.24 9.70
N PHE A 215 -12.07 -1.32 10.81
CA PHE A 215 -10.76 -1.94 10.85
C PHE A 215 -10.65 -2.93 11.99
N SER A 216 -10.21 -4.14 11.65
CA SER A 216 -9.85 -5.16 12.62
C SER A 216 -8.45 -5.68 12.32
N VAL A 217 -7.67 -5.92 13.37
CA VAL A 217 -6.35 -6.55 13.29
C VAL A 217 -6.32 -7.73 14.25
N TYR A 218 -5.88 -8.88 13.74
CA TYR A 218 -5.65 -10.10 14.49
C TYR A 218 -4.18 -10.48 14.40
N TYR A 219 -3.51 -10.50 15.55
CA TYR A 219 -2.08 -10.80 15.63
C TYR A 219 -1.85 -12.30 15.83
N VAL A 220 -0.84 -12.85 15.15
CA VAL A 220 -0.45 -14.26 15.23
C VAL A 220 1.05 -14.33 15.53
N LEU A 221 1.46 -15.08 16.55
CA LEU A 221 2.85 -15.21 16.98
C LEU A 221 3.32 -16.66 16.98
N ASP A 222 4.50 -16.93 16.42
CA ASP A 222 5.13 -18.25 16.53
C ASP A 222 5.59 -18.54 17.96
N GLN A 223 6.22 -17.56 18.60
CA GLN A 223 6.76 -17.61 19.97
C GLN A 223 6.09 -16.52 20.82
N PRO A 224 4.84 -16.74 21.26
CA PRO A 224 4.11 -15.76 22.05
C PRO A 224 4.65 -15.65 23.49
N PRO A 225 4.54 -14.46 24.12
CA PRO A 225 4.77 -14.32 25.56
C PRO A 225 3.66 -15.02 26.37
N GLU A 226 3.91 -15.24 27.66
CA GLU A 226 2.88 -15.72 28.59
C GLU A 226 1.68 -14.76 28.62
N GLY A 227 0.46 -15.32 28.60
CA GLY A 227 -0.78 -14.52 28.60
C GLY A 227 -1.20 -13.98 27.25
N TRP A 228 -0.57 -14.40 26.14
CA TRP A 228 -1.01 -14.04 24.78
C TRP A 228 -2.40 -14.57 24.45
N ASP A 229 -3.26 -13.69 23.93
CA ASP A 229 -4.66 -13.95 23.57
C ASP A 229 -4.90 -14.00 22.05
N GLY A 230 -3.86 -13.73 21.25
CA GLY A 230 -3.89 -13.82 19.80
C GLY A 230 -3.63 -15.24 19.27
N GLY A 231 -3.41 -15.33 17.96
CA GLY A 231 -3.09 -16.59 17.30
C GLY A 231 -1.69 -17.09 17.66
N VAL A 232 -1.50 -18.42 17.66
CA VAL A 232 -0.22 -19.06 17.98
C VAL A 232 0.23 -19.94 16.82
N GLY A 233 1.51 -19.88 16.47
CA GLY A 233 2.12 -20.61 15.38
C GLY A 233 1.89 -19.94 14.03
N PHE A 234 1.53 -20.73 13.01
CA PHE A 234 1.29 -20.23 11.66
C PHE A 234 -0.18 -19.85 11.45
N VAL A 235 -0.42 -18.96 10.48
CA VAL A 235 -1.79 -18.60 10.07
C VAL A 235 -2.52 -19.84 9.57
N THR A 236 -3.62 -20.20 10.21
CA THR A 236 -4.43 -21.37 9.86
C THR A 236 -5.67 -21.00 9.06
N GLU A 237 -6.27 -21.98 8.40
CA GLU A 237 -7.58 -21.84 7.74
C GLU A 237 -8.67 -21.29 8.67
N GLU A 238 -8.68 -21.76 9.92
CA GLU A 238 -9.63 -21.32 10.92
C GLU A 238 -9.46 -19.83 11.24
N MET A 239 -8.22 -19.37 11.45
CA MET A 239 -7.94 -17.95 11.69
C MET A 239 -8.41 -17.08 10.52
N ILE A 240 -8.18 -17.53 9.29
CA ILE A 240 -8.63 -16.81 8.08
C ILE A 240 -10.15 -16.72 8.04
N ARG A 241 -10.86 -17.83 8.28
CA ARG A 241 -12.32 -17.85 8.26
C ARG A 241 -12.94 -16.96 9.35
N LEU A 242 -12.29 -16.86 10.50
CA LEU A 242 -12.77 -16.07 11.63
C LEU A 242 -12.46 -14.58 11.50
N HIS A 243 -11.31 -14.23 10.90
CA HIS A 243 -10.78 -12.87 10.93
C HIS A 243 -10.70 -12.18 9.57
N CYS A 244 -10.93 -12.87 8.44
CA CYS A 244 -11.03 -12.26 7.12
C CYS A 244 -12.47 -12.29 6.57
N PRO A 245 -12.82 -11.35 5.65
CA PRO A 245 -14.11 -11.38 4.99
C PRO A 245 -14.28 -12.65 4.15
N GLY A 246 -15.50 -13.19 4.13
CA GLY A 246 -15.83 -14.32 3.28
C GLY A 246 -15.68 -14.00 1.78
N PRO A 247 -15.46 -15.02 0.94
CA PRO A 247 -15.29 -14.81 -0.50
C PRO A 247 -16.56 -14.24 -1.14
N SER A 248 -16.42 -13.11 -1.85
CA SER A 248 -17.50 -12.42 -2.57
C SER A 248 -16.89 -11.62 -3.73
N PRO A 249 -17.63 -11.35 -4.82
CA PRO A 249 -17.13 -10.52 -5.94
C PRO A 249 -16.66 -9.12 -5.51
N ASN A 250 -17.23 -8.57 -4.44
CA ASN A 250 -16.91 -7.25 -3.90
C ASN A 250 -15.90 -7.32 -2.73
N VAL A 251 -15.21 -8.45 -2.57
CA VAL A 251 -14.19 -8.65 -1.55
C VAL A 251 -12.86 -8.91 -2.23
N ARG A 252 -11.83 -8.15 -1.85
CA ARG A 252 -10.44 -8.42 -2.23
C ARG A 252 -9.68 -8.96 -1.04
N VAL A 253 -8.80 -9.93 -1.29
CA VAL A 253 -7.87 -10.44 -0.29
C VAL A 253 -6.47 -10.41 -0.89
N ASP A 254 -5.59 -9.64 -0.25
CA ASP A 254 -4.18 -9.55 -0.63
C ASP A 254 -3.29 -10.15 0.45
N ILE A 255 -2.18 -10.73 0.01
CA ILE A 255 -1.23 -11.42 0.85
C ILE A 255 0.16 -10.85 0.57
N GLU A 256 0.81 -10.34 1.60
CA GLU A 256 2.18 -9.84 1.52
C GLU A 256 3.01 -10.42 2.67
N VAL A 257 3.84 -11.40 2.34
CA VAL A 257 4.81 -11.97 3.28
C VAL A 257 6.20 -11.64 2.78
N ARG A 258 6.95 -10.85 3.58
CA ARG A 258 8.35 -10.56 3.32
C ARG A 258 9.18 -11.03 4.50
N THR A 259 9.82 -12.16 4.32
CA THR A 259 10.68 -12.82 5.30
C THR A 259 12.04 -13.11 4.69
N THR A 260 13.09 -13.11 5.50
CA THR A 260 14.40 -13.59 5.07
C THR A 260 14.36 -15.09 4.75
N PRO A 261 15.28 -15.63 3.95
CA PRO A 261 15.37 -17.09 3.72
C PRO A 261 15.43 -17.91 5.02
N HIS A 262 16.03 -17.36 6.08
CA HIS A 262 16.04 -17.98 7.40
C HIS A 262 14.65 -17.94 8.07
N GLU A 263 13.88 -16.86 7.92
CA GLU A 263 12.49 -16.79 8.40
C GLU A 263 11.52 -17.61 7.50
N GLN A 264 11.84 -17.83 6.22
CA GLN A 264 11.07 -18.68 5.30
C GLN A 264 11.09 -20.16 5.69
N SER A 265 12.16 -20.65 6.34
CA SER A 265 12.16 -22.02 6.88
C SER A 265 11.17 -22.20 8.04
N TYR A 266 10.73 -21.10 8.67
CA TYR A 266 9.63 -21.08 9.65
C TYR A 266 8.29 -20.79 8.95
N GLY A 267 8.04 -21.43 7.81
CA GLY A 267 6.77 -21.53 7.06
C GLY A 267 5.62 -20.58 7.42
N CYS A 268 5.67 -19.32 7.01
CA CYS A 268 4.67 -18.32 7.43
C CYS A 268 3.26 -18.50 6.83
N LEU A 269 3.08 -19.38 5.84
CA LEU A 269 1.77 -19.70 5.24
C LEU A 269 1.68 -21.18 4.86
N PRO A 270 0.53 -21.86 5.10
CA PRO A 270 0.34 -23.24 4.69
C PRO A 270 0.35 -23.36 3.15
N GLN A 271 0.94 -24.45 2.65
CA GLN A 271 1.12 -24.75 1.22
C GLN A 271 -0.20 -24.80 0.40
N ASN A 272 -1.35 -24.92 1.08
CA ASN A 272 -2.67 -25.12 0.48
C ASN A 272 -3.56 -23.86 0.51
N TYR A 273 -3.04 -22.70 0.93
CA TYR A 273 -3.78 -21.45 1.07
C TYR A 273 -4.51 -21.02 -0.22
N TRP A 274 -3.94 -21.31 -1.39
CA TRP A 274 -4.47 -20.93 -2.71
C TRP A 274 -5.83 -21.57 -3.05
N LEU A 275 -6.25 -22.61 -2.31
CA LEU A 275 -7.55 -23.26 -2.51
C LEU A 275 -8.73 -22.41 -2.02
N TYR A 276 -8.50 -21.42 -1.14
CA TYR A 276 -9.57 -20.70 -0.44
C TYR A 276 -9.92 -19.34 -1.05
N PHE A 277 -9.00 -18.76 -1.82
CA PHE A 277 -9.24 -17.50 -2.54
C PHE A 277 -8.85 -17.66 -4.00
N PRO A 278 -9.74 -18.19 -4.86
CA PRO A 278 -9.46 -18.36 -6.29
C PRO A 278 -9.17 -17.02 -7.01
N ASN A 279 -9.47 -15.89 -6.37
CA ASN A 279 -9.23 -14.52 -6.87
C ASN A 279 -8.09 -13.79 -6.13
N ALA A 280 -7.38 -14.41 -5.18
CA ALA A 280 -6.27 -13.74 -4.50
C ALA A 280 -5.11 -13.50 -5.48
N VAL A 281 -4.61 -12.26 -5.51
CA VAL A 281 -3.47 -11.89 -6.37
C VAL A 281 -2.18 -12.01 -5.57
N PRO A 282 -1.28 -12.98 -5.87
CA PRO A 282 0.04 -13.02 -5.24
C PRO A 282 0.87 -11.82 -5.67
N VAL A 283 1.32 -11.01 -4.72
CA VAL A 283 2.44 -10.07 -4.91
C VAL A 283 3.70 -10.71 -4.30
N LEU A 284 4.18 -11.77 -4.95
CA LEU A 284 5.43 -12.43 -4.55
C LEU A 284 6.63 -11.64 -5.07
N ILE A 285 7.32 -10.93 -4.17
CA ILE A 285 8.63 -10.36 -4.46
C ILE A 285 9.71 -11.35 -3.99
N GLN A 286 10.21 -12.11 -4.97
CA GLN A 286 11.33 -13.08 -4.94
C GLN A 286 10.93 -14.56 -4.71
N PRO A 287 10.51 -15.30 -5.75
CA PRO A 287 10.46 -16.76 -5.64
C PRO A 287 11.89 -17.31 -5.66
N THR A 288 12.24 -18.14 -4.69
CA THR A 288 13.33 -19.10 -4.84
C THR A 288 12.97 -20.09 -5.95
N PRO A 289 13.94 -20.58 -6.76
CA PRO A 289 13.66 -21.41 -7.94
C PRO A 289 12.86 -22.70 -7.68
N LEU A 290 12.92 -23.25 -6.46
CA LEU A 290 12.14 -24.42 -6.05
C LEU A 290 10.62 -24.14 -6.02
N PHE A 291 10.23 -22.90 -5.71
CA PHE A 291 8.84 -22.48 -5.63
C PHE A 291 8.21 -22.32 -7.03
N THR A 292 9.01 -21.85 -8.00
CA THR A 292 8.59 -21.72 -9.40
C THR A 292 8.34 -23.06 -10.07
N LEU A 293 9.13 -24.09 -9.73
CA LEU A 293 9.00 -25.44 -10.30
C LEU A 293 7.75 -26.17 -9.79
N LEU A 294 7.43 -26.03 -8.50
CA LEU A 294 6.22 -26.58 -7.90
C LEU A 294 4.95 -25.91 -8.50
N PHE A 295 5.02 -24.61 -8.76
CA PHE A 295 3.94 -23.85 -9.41
C PHE A 295 3.67 -24.30 -10.86
N ALA A 296 4.73 -24.56 -11.63
CA ALA A 296 4.61 -25.07 -13.00
C ALA A 296 3.99 -26.49 -13.06
N LEU A 297 4.17 -27.28 -12.01
CA LEU A 297 3.61 -28.63 -11.89
C LEU A 297 2.13 -28.59 -11.45
N LEU A 298 1.78 -27.72 -10.49
CA LEU A 298 0.41 -27.57 -10.00
C LEU A 298 -0.52 -26.89 -11.04
N ALA A 299 -0.02 -25.90 -11.79
CA ALA A 299 -0.79 -25.26 -12.86
C ALA A 299 -1.08 -26.17 -14.07
N ARG A 300 -0.37 -27.31 -14.20
CA ARG A 300 -0.58 -28.28 -15.28
C ARG A 300 -1.61 -29.37 -14.93
N SER A 301 -1.97 -29.57 -13.67
CA SER A 301 -2.96 -30.59 -13.27
C SER A 301 -4.38 -30.02 -13.24
N ASN A 302 -4.94 -29.70 -14.40
CA ASN A 302 -6.33 -29.23 -14.58
C ASN A 302 -7.39 -30.35 -14.42
N SER A 303 -7.13 -31.36 -13.59
CA SER A 303 -7.87 -32.62 -13.59
C SER A 303 -8.26 -33.09 -12.19
N ILE A 304 -8.81 -32.22 -11.34
CA ILE A 304 -9.58 -32.64 -10.16
C ILE A 304 -10.70 -31.61 -9.92
N PHE A 305 -11.76 -31.67 -10.72
CA PHE A 305 -13.07 -31.10 -10.38
C PHE A 305 -14.11 -32.20 -10.56
N PRO A 306 -14.75 -32.71 -9.49
CA PRO A 306 -16.09 -33.28 -9.63
C PRO A 306 -17.12 -32.14 -9.57
N SER A 307 -18.05 -32.12 -10.54
CA SER A 307 -19.19 -31.21 -10.52
C SER A 307 -20.14 -31.55 -9.36
N PRO A 308 -20.95 -30.59 -8.87
CA PRO A 308 -21.95 -30.89 -7.87
C PRO A 308 -23.12 -31.63 -8.54
N SER A 309 -23.24 -32.93 -8.28
CA SER A 309 -24.44 -33.69 -8.64
C SER A 309 -25.60 -33.29 -7.75
N GLN A 310 -26.69 -32.84 -8.37
CA GLN A 310 -28.00 -32.68 -7.72
C GLN A 310 -28.43 -33.99 -7.02
N LYS A 311 -28.82 -33.91 -5.75
CA LYS A 311 -29.75 -34.86 -5.13
C LYS A 311 -30.84 -34.11 -4.37
N GLN A 312 -31.94 -33.94 -5.10
CA GLN A 312 -33.36 -34.01 -4.73
C GLN A 312 -33.69 -34.14 -3.23
N LEU A 313 -34.56 -33.21 -2.79
CA LEU A 313 -35.44 -33.34 -1.64
C LEU A 313 -36.27 -34.63 -1.72
N LYS A 314 -36.51 -35.24 -0.55
CA LYS A 314 -37.81 -35.82 -0.22
C LYS A 314 -38.48 -34.92 0.80
#